data_AF-A0A916W037-F1
#
_entry.id   AF-A0A916W037-F1
#
_cell.length_a   1.000
_cell.length_b   1.000
_cell.length_c   1.000
_cell.angle_alpha   90.00
_cell.angle_beta   90.00
_cell.angle_gamma   90.00
#
_symmetry.space_group_name_H-M   'P 1'
#
loop_
_entity.id
_entity.type
_entity.pdbx_description
1 polymer ?
#
loop_
_entity_poly.entity_id
_entity_poly.type
_entity_poly.pdbx_seq_one_letter_code
_entity_poly.pdbx_strand_id
1 'polypeptide(L)'
;MTLFRSTHSRLQSLTTCLAVFTLGAAVAATPCIAQQDRDHGHGNDHDHSMHFHPGNLVVSRSVYDNNAANVTVGEPLPSNCAQTVGPCAPAVNNGLYPQVFNNDTVDGSFGITSKIFLDQITPNGFLIDSLEVPNSSQKHVQENSDQLVTSFSSKSELALNLSTDHRFLTFMGYVAPINTLDVSNSNTPGVIDPTNPVGINIYRAVATVDRNGRFTFTETNAYNGNNGRAAIYNDTNGANVFYTAGNAGNGSNPQPAGVVLGAGTQFIEPANAPESFQTPATPTPLASFSITLLGDKADKIGKDDNFRGLTVFNNVVYLTKGSGSNGVNTVYFVDTTGTACPKGVGVPAPGATLPIAPLTYDPSTLAKSGLPSNMCILAGFPTTPAKTANPAAYPFGLWFANANTLYVADEGDGYAGGTDLYTHAAAETTAGIQKWVFNSSTQTWNYVYTLQANLKLGVPYTIDNYPTGINSATNLPWAPAADGIRNITGTVDCDGRVTLYGITSTVSGSGDQGADPNRLVAVTDNLSNTDATVAAKEEFHSIRKAGFGEVLRGVSFAPDAK
;
A
#
# COMPACT_ATOMS: atom_id res chain seq x y z
N MET A 1 16.83 78.56 24.13
CA MET A 1 16.23 79.16 25.34
C MET A 1 15.63 78.03 26.17
N THR A 2 16.29 77.70 27.30
CA THR A 2 15.68 77.39 28.62
C THR A 2 14.64 76.23 28.67
N LEU A 3 14.95 75.01 29.13
CA LEU A 3 15.12 74.53 30.53
C LEU A 3 13.81 74.64 31.36
N PHE A 4 13.35 73.69 32.19
CA PHE A 4 13.95 72.46 32.79
C PHE A 4 12.85 71.51 33.37
N ARG A 5 13.16 70.20 33.57
CA ARG A 5 12.77 69.21 34.66
C ARG A 5 11.44 69.38 35.44
N SER A 6 10.71 68.33 35.87
CA SER A 6 11.07 67.16 36.74
C SER A 6 9.80 66.31 37.04
N THR A 7 9.74 65.09 37.62
CA THR A 7 10.59 63.86 37.72
C THR A 7 9.76 62.68 38.32
N HIS A 8 10.36 61.47 38.41
CA HIS A 8 10.01 60.25 39.19
C HIS A 8 9.20 59.14 38.46
N SER A 9 9.51 57.83 38.59
CA SER A 9 10.63 57.14 39.28
C SER A 9 10.99 55.81 38.58
N ARG A 10 12.26 55.38 38.70
CA ARG A 10 12.77 54.09 38.19
C ARG A 10 12.49 52.92 39.13
N LEU A 11 12.43 51.71 38.59
CA LEU A 11 13.09 50.55 39.20
C LEU A 11 13.54 49.56 38.11
N GLN A 12 14.85 49.33 38.03
CA GLN A 12 15.47 48.19 37.36
C GLN A 12 15.99 47.25 38.46
N SER A 13 16.11 45.96 38.18
CA SER A 13 17.06 45.09 38.85
C SER A 13 17.56 44.01 37.89
N LEU A 14 18.84 43.71 37.99
CA LEU A 14 19.61 42.79 37.15
C LEU A 14 20.05 41.57 37.99
N THR A 15 20.70 40.60 37.34
CA THR A 15 21.46 39.48 37.95
C THR A 15 20.62 38.43 38.72
N THR A 16 21.00 37.15 38.76
CA THR A 16 22.37 36.58 38.78
C THR A 16 22.45 35.20 38.13
N CYS A 17 23.57 34.87 37.47
CA CYS A 17 23.93 33.48 37.17
C CYS A 17 24.26 32.72 38.46
N LEU A 18 23.90 31.43 38.55
CA LEU A 18 24.56 30.51 39.47
C LEU A 18 24.93 29.22 38.74
N ALA A 19 26.23 28.95 38.63
CA ALA A 19 26.75 27.63 38.32
C ALA A 19 26.91 26.86 39.63
N VAL A 20 26.54 25.57 39.65
CA VAL A 20 26.91 24.64 40.71
C VAL A 20 27.59 23.44 40.07
N PHE A 21 28.80 23.17 40.53
CA PHE A 21 29.66 22.07 40.09
C PHE A 21 29.83 21.08 41.26
N THR A 22 30.13 19.81 40.94
CA THR A 22 30.53 18.72 41.87
C THR A 22 29.42 18.15 42.78
N LEU A 23 29.45 16.88 43.21
CA LEU A 23 30.40 15.77 42.97
C LEU A 23 29.63 14.43 42.88
N GLY A 24 30.20 13.41 42.22
CA GLY A 24 29.48 12.18 41.86
C GLY A 24 29.39 11.08 42.93
N ALA A 25 28.60 10.04 42.62
CA ALA A 25 28.58 8.75 43.29
C ALA A 25 28.51 7.63 42.23
N ALA A 26 29.06 6.46 42.54
CA ALA A 26 29.36 5.41 41.56
C ALA A 26 28.12 4.69 41.00
N VAL A 27 28.09 4.50 39.68
CA VAL A 27 27.18 3.55 39.03
C VAL A 27 27.84 2.17 39.07
N ALA A 28 27.25 1.24 39.82
CA ALA A 28 27.66 -0.15 39.80
C ALA A 28 27.21 -0.79 38.47
N ALA A 29 28.16 -1.27 37.67
CA ALA A 29 27.86 -2.05 36.48
C ALA A 29 27.19 -3.37 36.89
N THR A 30 25.95 -3.56 36.46
CA THR A 30 25.28 -4.87 36.41
C THR A 30 25.31 -5.36 34.96
N PRO A 31 25.72 -6.61 34.71
CA PRO A 31 25.91 -7.09 33.34
C PRO A 31 24.57 -7.23 32.61
N CYS A 32 24.59 -6.91 31.32
CA CYS A 32 23.51 -7.27 30.41
C CYS A 32 23.33 -8.79 30.37
N ILE A 33 22.18 -9.27 30.82
CA ILE A 33 21.71 -10.62 30.53
C ILE A 33 20.77 -10.50 29.34
N ALA A 34 21.09 -11.20 28.25
CA ALA A 34 20.23 -11.28 27.08
C ALA A 34 18.89 -11.89 27.48
N GLN A 35 17.79 -11.14 27.30
CA GLN A 35 16.46 -11.68 27.51
C GLN A 35 16.02 -12.35 26.21
N GLN A 36 16.03 -13.68 26.25
CA GLN A 36 15.80 -14.56 25.11
C GLN A 36 14.29 -14.74 24.88
N ASP A 37 13.83 -14.57 23.64
CA ASP A 37 12.42 -14.69 23.27
C ASP A 37 11.80 -16.03 23.70
N ARG A 38 10.76 -15.95 24.53
CA ARG A 38 9.77 -17.02 24.79
C ARG A 38 8.45 -16.40 25.23
N ASP A 39 7.70 -15.85 24.29
CA ASP A 39 6.28 -15.56 24.54
C ASP A 39 5.42 -16.77 24.13
N HIS A 40 5.24 -17.69 25.08
CA HIS A 40 4.25 -18.76 24.96
C HIS A 40 2.97 -18.31 25.65
N GLY A 41 2.06 -17.73 24.87
CA GLY A 41 0.83 -17.14 25.38
C GLY A 41 -0.08 -18.14 26.10
N HIS A 42 -0.31 -17.88 27.39
CA HIS A 42 -1.48 -18.33 28.15
C HIS A 42 -1.72 -17.38 29.34
N GLY A 43 -2.68 -16.45 29.22
CA GLY A 43 -3.02 -15.54 30.31
C GLY A 43 -4.17 -14.56 30.01
N ASN A 44 -5.38 -14.95 30.39
CA ASN A 44 -6.61 -14.14 30.58
C ASN A 44 -7.17 -13.28 29.43
N ASP A 45 -8.38 -13.68 28.99
CA ASP A 45 -9.39 -12.80 28.39
C ASP A 45 -9.84 -11.69 29.37
N HIS A 46 -9.13 -10.57 29.41
CA HIS A 46 -9.61 -9.33 30.04
C HIS A 46 -9.16 -8.08 29.27
N ASP A 47 -9.98 -7.70 28.28
CA ASP A 47 -10.35 -6.30 27.97
C ASP A 47 -9.25 -5.23 28.07
N HIS A 48 -8.08 -5.51 27.49
CA HIS A 48 -7.20 -4.46 26.99
C HIS A 48 -7.76 -4.00 25.65
N SER A 49 -8.81 -3.17 25.68
CA SER A 49 -9.34 -2.53 24.48
C SER A 49 -8.24 -1.74 23.79
N MET A 50 -7.79 -2.21 22.63
CA MET A 50 -6.80 -1.54 21.77
C MET A 50 -7.16 -0.07 21.61
N HIS A 51 -6.17 0.83 21.72
CA HIS A 51 -6.42 2.25 21.51
C HIS A 51 -5.35 2.90 20.65
N PHE A 52 -5.74 3.30 19.44
CA PHE A 52 -4.88 4.08 18.57
C PHE A 52 -4.79 5.53 19.09
N HIS A 53 -3.57 5.96 19.40
CA HIS A 53 -3.27 7.30 19.87
C HIS A 53 -2.82 8.19 18.70
N PRO A 54 -3.48 9.36 18.48
CA PRO A 54 -3.09 10.31 17.44
C PRO A 54 -1.61 10.70 17.49
N GLY A 55 -1.00 10.85 16.31
CA GLY A 55 0.43 11.15 16.15
C GLY A 55 1.35 9.92 16.14
N ASN A 56 0.87 8.74 16.53
CA ASN A 56 1.55 7.48 16.25
C ASN A 56 1.27 7.01 14.82
N LEU A 57 2.16 6.17 14.30
CA LEU A 57 1.96 5.45 13.05
C LEU A 57 1.22 4.14 13.32
N VAL A 58 0.47 3.67 12.33
CA VAL A 58 -0.06 2.31 12.26
C VAL A 58 0.52 1.65 11.02
N VAL A 59 1.03 0.43 11.20
CA VAL A 59 1.66 -0.37 10.14
C VAL A 59 0.86 -1.65 9.96
N SER A 60 0.41 -1.93 8.74
CA SER A 60 -0.20 -3.23 8.44
C SER A 60 0.91 -4.26 8.20
N ARG A 61 0.85 -5.35 8.96
CA ARG A 61 1.77 -6.49 8.88
C ARG A 61 0.96 -7.75 8.59
N SER A 62 1.48 -8.61 7.73
CA SER A 62 0.98 -9.96 7.59
C SER A 62 1.92 -10.96 8.26
N VAL A 63 1.33 -12.00 8.88
CA VAL A 63 2.07 -13.05 9.58
C VAL A 63 1.58 -14.42 9.11
N TYR A 64 2.48 -15.18 8.51
CA TYR A 64 2.27 -16.56 8.09
C TYR A 64 2.63 -17.52 9.23
N ASP A 65 1.80 -18.54 9.45
CA ASP A 65 1.94 -19.46 10.59
C ASP A 65 3.05 -20.51 10.42
N ASN A 66 3.64 -20.61 9.22
CA ASN A 66 4.76 -21.50 8.89
C ASN A 66 4.48 -22.99 9.20
N ASN A 67 3.28 -23.46 8.87
CA ASN A 67 2.91 -24.87 9.06
C ASN A 67 3.09 -25.69 7.79
N ALA A 68 3.92 -26.74 7.86
CA ALA A 68 4.17 -27.69 6.77
C ALA A 68 2.88 -28.31 6.19
N ALA A 69 1.83 -28.47 7.01
CA ALA A 69 0.56 -29.08 6.62
C ALA A 69 -0.37 -28.14 5.82
N ASN A 70 -0.03 -26.85 5.67
CA ASN A 70 -0.85 -25.91 4.90
C ASN A 70 -0.85 -26.20 3.40
N VAL A 71 0.21 -26.84 2.90
CA VAL A 71 0.34 -27.27 1.50
C VAL A 71 0.92 -28.68 1.49
N THR A 72 0.24 -29.61 0.82
CA THR A 72 0.67 -30.99 0.62
C THR A 72 1.38 -31.11 -0.74
N VAL A 73 2.66 -31.50 -0.72
CA VAL A 73 3.42 -31.79 -1.95
C VAL A 73 2.69 -32.81 -2.81
N GLY A 74 2.45 -32.48 -4.07
CA GLY A 74 1.67 -33.27 -5.02
C GLY A 74 0.18 -32.93 -5.10
N GLU A 75 -0.36 -32.03 -4.26
CA GLU A 75 -1.73 -31.56 -4.41
C GLU A 75 -1.90 -30.67 -5.67
N PRO A 76 -3.09 -30.63 -6.28
CA PRO A 76 -3.31 -29.91 -7.54
C PRO A 76 -3.43 -28.40 -7.32
N LEU A 77 -2.50 -27.66 -7.93
CA LEU A 77 -2.51 -26.20 -8.08
C LEU A 77 -2.88 -25.80 -9.52
N PRO A 78 -3.44 -24.61 -9.75
CA PRO A 78 -4.04 -23.72 -8.74
C PRO A 78 -5.24 -24.36 -8.04
N SER A 79 -5.66 -23.75 -6.95
CA SER A 79 -6.83 -24.15 -6.16
C SER A 79 -8.05 -24.39 -7.03
N ASN A 80 -8.55 -25.63 -6.96
CA ASN A 80 -9.68 -26.10 -7.75
C ASN A 80 -9.47 -25.96 -9.28
N CYS A 81 -8.24 -26.15 -9.79
CA CYS A 81 -7.88 -26.05 -11.22
C CYS A 81 -8.78 -26.87 -12.16
N ALA A 82 -9.41 -27.95 -11.68
CA ALA A 82 -10.38 -28.73 -12.44
C ALA A 82 -11.66 -27.93 -12.83
N GLN A 83 -11.88 -26.76 -12.25
CA GLN A 83 -12.96 -25.82 -12.60
C GLN A 83 -12.46 -24.62 -13.43
N THR A 84 -11.24 -24.69 -13.99
CA THR A 84 -10.68 -23.61 -14.82
C THR A 84 -10.18 -24.12 -16.17
N VAL A 85 -9.79 -23.18 -17.04
CA VAL A 85 -9.19 -23.46 -18.35
C VAL A 85 -7.67 -23.61 -18.31
N GLY A 86 -7.06 -23.46 -17.12
CA GLY A 86 -5.61 -23.56 -16.92
C GLY A 86 -5.13 -25.01 -16.75
N PRO A 87 -3.83 -25.29 -16.98
CA PRO A 87 -3.26 -26.59 -16.64
C PRO A 87 -3.16 -26.74 -15.12
N CYS A 88 -3.59 -27.91 -14.60
CA CYS A 88 -3.26 -28.31 -13.23
C CYS A 88 -1.77 -28.73 -13.15
N ALA A 89 -1.07 -28.27 -12.12
CA ALA A 89 0.29 -28.70 -11.78
C ALA A 89 0.35 -29.20 -10.32
N PRO A 90 1.19 -30.19 -9.98
CA PRO A 90 1.36 -30.61 -8.59
C PRO A 90 2.19 -29.60 -7.79
N ALA A 91 1.79 -29.29 -6.55
CA ALA A 91 2.60 -28.53 -5.61
C ALA A 91 3.98 -29.18 -5.43
N VAL A 92 5.05 -28.41 -5.59
CA VAL A 92 6.45 -28.85 -5.49
C VAL A 92 7.02 -28.66 -4.08
N ASN A 93 6.43 -27.78 -3.28
CA ASN A 93 6.85 -27.47 -1.92
C ASN A 93 5.67 -27.52 -0.95
N ASN A 94 5.94 -27.93 0.30
CA ASN A 94 4.96 -27.94 1.38
C ASN A 94 4.80 -26.54 2.01
N GLY A 95 3.96 -26.42 3.03
CA GLY A 95 3.64 -25.15 3.68
C GLY A 95 4.76 -24.46 4.49
N LEU A 96 6.02 -24.91 4.42
CA LEU A 96 7.12 -24.31 5.17
C LEU A 96 7.68 -23.05 4.49
N TYR A 97 7.90 -22.02 5.29
CA TYR A 97 8.43 -20.73 4.88
C TYR A 97 9.97 -20.73 4.80
N PRO A 98 10.58 -20.08 3.78
CA PRO A 98 9.95 -19.47 2.60
C PRO A 98 9.69 -20.42 1.43
N GLN A 99 10.11 -21.69 1.50
CA GLN A 99 10.10 -22.60 0.35
C GLN A 99 8.71 -22.86 -0.23
N VAL A 100 7.63 -22.68 0.54
CA VAL A 100 6.24 -22.72 0.07
C VAL A 100 6.00 -21.82 -1.15
N PHE A 101 6.68 -20.66 -1.24
CA PHE A 101 6.54 -19.73 -2.36
C PHE A 101 7.26 -20.17 -3.64
N ASN A 102 8.08 -21.24 -3.59
CA ASN A 102 8.59 -21.86 -4.82
C ASN A 102 7.49 -22.56 -5.64
N ASN A 103 6.28 -22.76 -5.09
CA ASN A 103 5.12 -23.21 -5.86
C ASN A 103 4.71 -22.22 -6.96
N ASP A 104 5.08 -20.93 -6.87
CA ASP A 104 4.87 -19.95 -7.97
C ASP A 104 5.50 -20.40 -9.30
N THR A 105 6.60 -21.17 -9.24
CA THR A 105 7.28 -21.72 -10.42
C THR A 105 6.46 -22.75 -11.21
N VAL A 106 5.41 -23.32 -10.61
CA VAL A 106 4.48 -24.27 -11.25
C VAL A 106 3.05 -23.74 -11.34
N ASP A 107 2.69 -22.75 -10.51
CA ASP A 107 1.44 -22.01 -10.55
C ASP A 107 1.70 -20.52 -10.31
N GLY A 108 1.77 -19.72 -11.37
CA GLY A 108 1.96 -18.26 -11.27
C GLY A 108 0.75 -17.48 -10.72
N SER A 109 -0.26 -18.17 -10.17
CA SER A 109 -1.30 -17.59 -9.32
C SER A 109 -1.12 -17.92 -7.84
N PHE A 110 -0.04 -18.65 -7.49
CA PHE A 110 0.16 -19.22 -6.16
C PHE A 110 0.20 -18.14 -5.09
N GLY A 111 -0.71 -18.26 -4.12
CA GLY A 111 -0.71 -17.42 -2.94
C GLY A 111 -1.29 -18.19 -1.76
N ILE A 112 -0.93 -17.80 -0.54
CA ILE A 112 -1.53 -18.40 0.66
C ILE A 112 -1.96 -17.29 1.61
N THR A 113 -3.19 -17.39 2.11
CA THR A 113 -3.73 -16.39 3.03
C THR A 113 -3.13 -16.46 4.42
N SER A 114 -3.04 -15.31 5.08
CA SER A 114 -2.38 -15.14 6.36
C SER A 114 -3.04 -14.06 7.22
N LYS A 115 -2.69 -14.06 8.51
CA LYS A 115 -3.20 -13.11 9.50
C LYS A 115 -2.82 -11.68 9.12
N ILE A 116 -3.69 -10.73 9.44
CA ILE A 116 -3.41 -9.29 9.36
C ILE A 116 -3.27 -8.74 10.78
N PHE A 117 -2.22 -7.95 11.01
CA PHE A 117 -2.01 -7.16 12.22
C PHE A 117 -1.92 -5.68 11.87
N LEU A 118 -2.47 -4.83 12.72
CA LEU A 118 -2.29 -3.39 12.71
C LEU A 118 -1.43 -3.02 13.93
N ASP A 119 -0.15 -2.78 13.68
CA ASP A 119 0.82 -2.46 14.72
C ASP A 119 0.92 -0.96 14.91
N GLN A 120 0.59 -0.47 16.10
CA GLN A 120 0.82 0.92 16.45
C GLN A 120 2.27 1.11 16.87
N ILE A 121 2.97 2.04 16.23
CA ILE A 121 4.35 2.38 16.56
C ILE A 121 4.50 3.88 16.75
N THR A 122 5.45 4.29 17.59
CA THR A 122 5.88 5.69 17.62
C THR A 122 6.51 6.12 16.28
N PRO A 123 6.55 7.42 15.97
CA PRO A 123 7.25 7.95 14.78
C PRO A 123 8.74 7.59 14.66
N ASN A 124 9.38 7.10 15.74
CA ASN A 124 10.76 6.60 15.76
C ASN A 124 10.89 5.07 15.83
N GLY A 125 9.81 4.30 15.67
CA GLY A 125 9.83 2.85 15.47
C GLY A 125 9.59 1.97 16.70
N PHE A 126 9.27 2.52 17.87
CA PHE A 126 8.96 1.73 19.05
C PHE A 126 7.54 1.16 18.95
N LEU A 127 7.40 -0.16 19.07
CA LEU A 127 6.10 -0.85 19.09
C LEU A 127 5.35 -0.57 20.40
N ILE A 128 4.11 -0.10 20.28
CA ILE A 128 3.24 0.23 21.42
C ILE A 128 2.29 -0.93 21.69
N ASP A 129 1.49 -1.29 20.69
CA ASP A 129 0.53 -2.39 20.71
C ASP A 129 0.26 -2.92 19.28
N SER A 130 -0.40 -4.06 19.20
CA SER A 130 -0.72 -4.78 17.96
C SER A 130 -2.16 -5.28 17.99
N LEU A 131 -2.97 -4.84 17.03
CA LEU A 131 -4.34 -5.33 16.85
C LEU A 131 -4.38 -6.41 15.78
N GLU A 132 -4.70 -7.65 16.15
CA GLU A 132 -5.00 -8.70 15.18
C GLU A 132 -6.39 -8.46 14.56
N VAL A 133 -6.48 -8.50 13.23
CA VAL A 133 -7.77 -8.44 12.52
C VAL A 133 -8.49 -9.80 12.69
N PRO A 134 -9.81 -9.83 12.98
CA PRO A 134 -10.59 -11.05 13.11
C PRO A 134 -10.32 -12.06 11.99
N ASN A 135 -10.02 -13.31 12.34
CA ASN A 135 -9.69 -14.37 11.38
C ASN A 135 -9.93 -15.79 11.93
N SER A 136 -10.10 -16.75 11.04
CA SER A 136 -10.47 -18.15 11.33
C SER A 136 -9.56 -18.94 12.30
N SER A 137 -8.38 -18.42 12.68
CA SER A 137 -7.55 -19.05 13.72
C SER A 137 -8.01 -18.74 15.15
N GLN A 138 -8.86 -17.73 15.32
CA GLN A 138 -9.36 -17.29 16.63
C GLN A 138 -10.59 -18.11 17.04
N LYS A 139 -10.60 -18.64 18.27
CA LYS A 139 -11.62 -19.59 18.76
C LYS A 139 -13.08 -19.10 18.69
N HIS A 140 -13.29 -17.78 18.61
CA HIS A 140 -14.62 -17.18 18.56
C HIS A 140 -15.05 -16.78 17.13
N VAL A 141 -14.15 -16.85 16.15
CA VAL A 141 -14.44 -16.58 14.73
C VAL A 141 -14.84 -17.90 14.07
N GLN A 142 -16.08 -17.97 13.62
CA GLN A 142 -16.64 -19.10 12.87
C GLN A 142 -16.75 -18.74 11.38
N GLU A 143 -17.10 -19.70 10.53
CA GLU A 143 -17.24 -19.52 9.07
C GLU A 143 -18.18 -18.36 8.68
N ASN A 144 -19.19 -18.07 9.50
CA ASN A 144 -20.16 -17.00 9.31
C ASN A 144 -19.88 -15.72 10.13
N SER A 145 -18.72 -15.65 10.79
CA SER A 145 -18.29 -14.49 11.56
C SER A 145 -17.51 -13.52 10.69
N ASP A 146 -17.61 -12.23 10.99
CA ASP A 146 -16.84 -11.18 10.35
C ASP A 146 -15.33 -11.48 10.47
N GLN A 147 -14.62 -11.55 9.34
CA GLN A 147 -13.21 -11.90 9.26
C GLN A 147 -12.52 -11.35 8.01
N LEU A 148 -11.22 -11.05 8.13
CA LEU A 148 -10.44 -10.60 6.98
C LEU A 148 -9.00 -11.10 7.00
N VAL A 149 -8.56 -11.63 5.86
CA VAL A 149 -7.19 -12.09 5.62
C VAL A 149 -6.59 -11.41 4.38
N THR A 150 -5.27 -11.50 4.22
CA THR A 150 -4.54 -11.03 3.03
C THR A 150 -3.82 -12.21 2.41
N SER A 151 -3.47 -12.14 1.13
CA SER A 151 -2.57 -13.12 0.51
C SER A 151 -1.14 -12.80 0.94
N PHE A 152 -0.47 -13.69 1.68
CA PHE A 152 0.81 -13.41 2.36
C PHE A 152 1.87 -12.83 1.44
N SER A 153 1.97 -13.29 0.19
CA SER A 153 2.98 -12.81 -0.76
C SER A 153 2.54 -11.60 -1.61
N SER A 154 1.26 -11.19 -1.54
CA SER A 154 0.71 -10.18 -2.46
C SER A 154 1.37 -8.81 -2.28
N LYS A 155 2.23 -8.46 -3.25
CA LYS A 155 3.08 -7.25 -3.24
C LYS A 155 2.31 -5.94 -3.01
N SER A 156 1.01 -5.89 -3.34
CA SER A 156 0.26 -4.63 -3.44
C SER A 156 -0.94 -4.47 -2.50
N GLU A 157 -1.18 -5.42 -1.58
CA GLU A 157 -2.32 -5.40 -0.65
C GLU A 157 -2.06 -4.56 0.62
N LEU A 158 -3.12 -4.34 1.41
CA LEU A 158 -3.10 -3.70 2.74
C LEU A 158 -2.48 -2.30 2.81
N ALA A 159 -2.62 -1.48 1.75
CA ALA A 159 -2.34 -0.05 1.88
C ALA A 159 -3.32 0.58 2.89
N LEU A 160 -2.76 1.24 3.92
CA LEU A 160 -3.52 1.91 4.97
C LEU A 160 -3.76 3.37 4.59
N ASN A 161 -5.00 3.83 4.68
CA ASN A 161 -5.32 5.26 4.62
C ASN A 161 -6.31 5.63 5.72
N LEU A 162 -6.29 6.89 6.13
CA LEU A 162 -7.32 7.46 6.99
C LEU A 162 -8.59 7.78 6.19
N SER A 163 -9.74 7.74 6.84
CA SER A 163 -10.98 8.32 6.31
C SER A 163 -10.85 9.84 6.14
N THR A 164 -11.76 10.45 5.39
CA THR A 164 -11.68 11.89 5.08
C THR A 164 -11.77 12.79 6.32
N ASP A 165 -12.49 12.33 7.36
CA ASP A 165 -12.55 12.96 8.69
C ASP A 165 -11.58 12.37 9.74
N HIS A 166 -10.71 11.45 9.31
CA HIS A 166 -9.68 10.74 10.09
C HIS A 166 -10.16 9.79 11.19
N ARG A 167 -11.48 9.60 11.40
CA ARG A 167 -11.98 8.74 12.50
C ARG A 167 -11.74 7.25 12.31
N PHE A 168 -11.45 6.82 11.08
CA PHE A 168 -11.21 5.42 10.73
C PHE A 168 -9.92 5.24 9.95
N LEU A 169 -9.24 4.10 10.15
CA LEU A 169 -8.29 3.56 9.18
C LEU A 169 -9.00 2.59 8.26
N THR A 170 -8.65 2.60 6.98
CA THR A 170 -9.23 1.72 5.95
C THR A 170 -8.19 0.98 5.14
N PHE A 171 -8.49 -0.28 4.82
CA PHE A 171 -7.68 -1.19 4.00
C PHE A 171 -8.58 -2.26 3.34
N MET A 172 -8.00 -3.12 2.50
CA MET A 172 -8.72 -4.21 1.82
C MET A 172 -8.07 -5.58 2.05
N GLY A 173 -8.89 -6.62 2.03
CA GLY A 173 -8.47 -8.02 2.08
C GLY A 173 -9.52 -8.96 1.49
N TYR A 174 -9.47 -10.22 1.90
CA TYR A 174 -10.34 -11.31 1.44
C TYR A 174 -11.16 -11.89 2.59
N VAL A 175 -12.43 -12.18 2.32
CA VAL A 175 -13.32 -12.89 3.23
C VAL A 175 -13.08 -14.38 3.06
N ALA A 176 -12.04 -14.87 3.73
CA ALA A 176 -11.58 -16.25 3.66
C ALA A 176 -10.91 -16.68 4.98
N PRO A 177 -10.88 -17.98 5.30
CA PRO A 177 -10.01 -18.52 6.33
C PRO A 177 -8.53 -18.25 6.03
N ILE A 178 -7.67 -18.19 7.05
CA ILE A 178 -6.21 -18.27 6.84
C ILE A 178 -5.84 -19.60 6.18
N ASN A 179 -4.66 -19.64 5.53
CA ASN A 179 -4.11 -20.78 4.81
C ASN A 179 -4.95 -21.26 3.59
N THR A 180 -6.02 -20.54 3.23
CA THR A 180 -6.70 -20.68 1.93
C THR A 180 -5.73 -20.25 0.81
N LEU A 181 -5.59 -21.10 -0.20
CA LEU A 181 -4.72 -20.88 -1.34
C LEU A 181 -5.39 -20.01 -2.43
N ASP A 182 -4.55 -19.27 -3.17
CA ASP A 182 -4.80 -18.56 -4.43
C ASP A 182 -5.93 -17.52 -4.44
N VAL A 183 -6.41 -17.11 -3.26
CA VAL A 183 -7.54 -16.18 -3.12
C VAL A 183 -7.31 -14.85 -3.84
N SER A 184 -6.06 -14.38 -3.92
CA SER A 184 -5.69 -13.12 -4.57
C SER A 184 -5.88 -13.13 -6.08
N ASN A 185 -6.05 -14.30 -6.68
CA ASN A 185 -6.31 -14.50 -8.10
C ASN A 185 -7.67 -15.18 -8.35
N SER A 186 -8.45 -15.44 -7.30
CA SER A 186 -9.78 -16.08 -7.34
C SER A 186 -10.86 -15.21 -7.99
N ASN A 187 -11.94 -15.82 -8.48
CA ASN A 187 -13.18 -15.11 -8.82
C ASN A 187 -13.84 -14.52 -7.55
N THR A 188 -14.90 -13.72 -7.72
CA THR A 188 -15.79 -13.23 -6.66
C THR A 188 -17.17 -13.87 -6.85
N PRO A 189 -17.92 -14.27 -5.81
CA PRO A 189 -19.15 -15.05 -5.99
C PRO A 189 -20.23 -14.43 -6.91
N GLY A 190 -20.31 -13.09 -7.01
CA GLY A 190 -21.26 -12.37 -7.87
C GLY A 190 -20.75 -11.98 -9.26
N VAL A 191 -19.49 -12.23 -9.59
CA VAL A 191 -18.90 -12.02 -10.93
C VAL A 191 -18.05 -13.22 -11.28
N ILE A 192 -18.36 -13.93 -12.36
CA ILE A 192 -17.59 -15.13 -12.75
C ILE A 192 -16.95 -14.90 -14.12
N ASP A 193 -15.63 -15.00 -14.17
CA ASP A 193 -14.88 -15.27 -15.40
C ASP A 193 -14.60 -16.79 -15.49
N PRO A 194 -15.25 -17.52 -16.42
CA PRO A 194 -15.02 -18.95 -16.65
C PRO A 194 -13.60 -19.26 -17.16
N THR A 195 -12.84 -18.25 -17.54
CA THR A 195 -11.46 -18.37 -18.04
C THR A 195 -10.41 -17.91 -17.03
N ASN A 196 -10.82 -17.55 -15.81
CA ASN A 196 -9.91 -17.23 -14.72
C ASN A 196 -9.03 -18.46 -14.39
N PRO A 197 -7.71 -18.31 -14.13
CA PRO A 197 -6.83 -19.45 -13.87
C PRO A 197 -7.14 -20.18 -12.55
N VAL A 198 -7.71 -19.48 -11.55
CA VAL A 198 -8.05 -20.01 -10.22
C VAL A 198 -9.54 -20.35 -10.12
N GLY A 199 -9.86 -21.55 -9.61
CA GLY A 199 -11.19 -22.16 -9.65
C GLY A 199 -12.06 -21.97 -8.41
N ILE A 200 -11.65 -21.09 -7.50
CA ILE A 200 -12.40 -20.72 -6.29
C ILE A 200 -13.01 -19.32 -6.42
N ASN A 201 -14.04 -19.03 -5.62
CA ASN A 201 -14.76 -17.76 -5.58
C ASN A 201 -14.71 -17.21 -4.14
N ILE A 202 -14.11 -16.03 -3.94
CA ILE A 202 -13.90 -15.41 -2.62
C ILE A 202 -14.28 -13.92 -2.69
N TYR A 203 -15.03 -13.40 -1.72
CA TYR A 203 -15.29 -11.95 -1.65
C TYR A 203 -14.02 -11.19 -1.27
N ARG A 204 -13.88 -9.98 -1.84
CA ARG A 204 -12.97 -8.97 -1.29
C ARG A 204 -13.78 -8.13 -0.32
N ALA A 205 -13.16 -7.57 0.70
CA ALA A 205 -13.85 -6.62 1.57
C ALA A 205 -12.97 -5.42 1.91
N VAL A 206 -13.63 -4.27 2.13
CA VAL A 206 -13.04 -3.09 2.76
C VAL A 206 -13.23 -3.23 4.26
N ALA A 207 -12.15 -3.18 5.03
CA ALA A 207 -12.20 -3.00 6.47
C ALA A 207 -12.18 -1.51 6.80
N THR A 208 -12.96 -1.11 7.81
CA THR A 208 -12.73 0.11 8.58
C THR A 208 -12.43 -0.26 10.01
N VAL A 209 -11.53 0.47 10.67
CA VAL A 209 -11.26 0.33 12.10
C VAL A 209 -11.25 1.69 12.79
N ASP A 210 -12.01 1.81 13.89
CA ASP A 210 -12.04 3.03 14.70
C ASP A 210 -10.81 3.12 15.63
N ARG A 211 -10.63 4.28 16.28
CA ARG A 211 -9.55 4.49 17.25
C ARG A 211 -9.54 3.56 18.47
N ASN A 212 -10.59 2.76 18.68
CA ASN A 212 -10.73 1.78 19.77
C ASN A 212 -10.61 0.33 19.28
N GLY A 213 -10.07 0.13 18.07
CA GLY A 213 -9.88 -1.19 17.48
C GLY A 213 -11.15 -1.90 17.01
N ARG A 214 -12.27 -1.17 16.85
CA ARG A 214 -13.54 -1.76 16.41
C ARG A 214 -13.59 -1.83 14.89
N PHE A 215 -13.65 -3.06 14.36
CA PHE A 215 -13.78 -3.31 12.94
C PHE A 215 -15.23 -3.27 12.46
N THR A 216 -15.41 -2.84 11.21
CA THR A 216 -16.56 -3.22 10.36
C THR A 216 -16.04 -3.56 8.96
N PHE A 217 -16.73 -4.45 8.27
CA PHE A 217 -16.33 -4.95 6.96
C PHE A 217 -17.43 -4.73 5.92
N THR A 218 -17.06 -4.42 4.69
CA THR A 218 -17.98 -4.27 3.56
C THR A 218 -17.47 -5.11 2.40
N GLU A 219 -18.17 -6.20 2.12
CA GLU A 219 -17.89 -7.10 1.01
C GLU A 219 -18.11 -6.41 -0.35
N THR A 220 -17.38 -6.89 -1.36
CA THR A 220 -17.51 -6.42 -2.73
C THR A 220 -17.20 -7.51 -3.75
N ASN A 221 -17.88 -7.44 -4.90
CA ASN A 221 -17.55 -8.23 -6.08
C ASN A 221 -16.46 -7.61 -6.95
N ALA A 222 -16.01 -6.39 -6.62
CA ALA A 222 -14.89 -5.75 -7.30
C ALA A 222 -13.60 -6.57 -7.15
N TYR A 223 -12.63 -6.30 -8.02
CA TYR A 223 -11.35 -7.01 -8.03
C TYR A 223 -11.48 -8.52 -8.25
N ASN A 224 -12.55 -8.92 -8.94
CA ASN A 224 -12.73 -10.26 -9.47
C ASN A 224 -11.46 -10.74 -10.19
N GLY A 225 -10.95 -11.93 -9.88
CA GLY A 225 -9.77 -12.52 -10.54
C GLY A 225 -8.43 -11.86 -10.20
N ASN A 226 -8.37 -10.86 -9.31
CA ASN A 226 -7.12 -10.22 -8.87
C ASN A 226 -7.29 -9.52 -7.49
N ASN A 227 -6.44 -8.54 -7.14
CA ASN A 227 -6.38 -7.95 -5.80
C ASN A 227 -6.95 -6.52 -5.68
N GLY A 228 -7.68 -6.28 -4.58
CA GLY A 228 -7.89 -4.94 -4.03
C GLY A 228 -6.62 -4.49 -3.28
N ARG A 229 -6.30 -3.19 -3.32
CA ARG A 229 -4.98 -2.68 -2.88
C ARG A 229 -5.08 -1.60 -1.82
N ALA A 230 -5.92 -0.60 -2.07
CA ALA A 230 -6.10 0.55 -1.20
C ALA A 230 -7.59 0.93 -1.11
N ALA A 231 -7.99 1.44 0.06
CA ALA A 231 -9.31 2.02 0.30
C ALA A 231 -9.17 3.36 1.04
N ILE A 232 -10.09 4.30 0.79
CA ILE A 232 -10.33 5.52 1.55
C ILE A 232 -11.84 5.64 1.77
N TYR A 233 -12.25 5.89 3.02
CA TYR A 233 -13.64 6.20 3.34
C TYR A 233 -13.90 7.70 3.25
N ASN A 234 -14.87 8.09 2.42
CA ASN A 234 -15.42 9.44 2.37
C ASN A 234 -16.69 9.53 3.23
N ASP A 235 -16.47 9.87 4.50
CA ASP A 235 -17.46 10.16 5.52
C ASP A 235 -17.83 11.66 5.60
N THR A 236 -17.10 12.53 4.91
CA THR A 236 -17.35 13.99 4.95
C THR A 236 -18.63 14.36 4.18
N ASN A 237 -19.35 15.38 4.67
CA ASN A 237 -20.55 15.94 4.04
C ASN A 237 -21.70 14.94 3.76
N GLY A 238 -21.72 13.80 4.47
CA GLY A 238 -22.75 12.78 4.31
C GLY A 238 -22.61 11.91 3.06
N ALA A 239 -21.43 11.89 2.42
CA ALA A 239 -21.20 11.11 1.20
C ALA A 239 -21.26 9.59 1.43
N ASN A 240 -20.76 9.10 2.58
CA ASN A 240 -20.87 7.71 3.04
C ASN A 240 -20.48 6.69 1.94
N VAL A 241 -19.25 6.78 1.43
CA VAL A 241 -18.76 5.93 0.33
C VAL A 241 -17.28 5.60 0.47
N PHE A 242 -16.88 4.37 0.13
CA PHE A 242 -15.47 4.03 -0.09
C PHE A 242 -15.04 4.32 -1.53
N TYR A 243 -13.91 5.00 -1.68
CA TYR A 243 -13.10 4.92 -2.89
C TYR A 243 -12.09 3.81 -2.69
N THR A 244 -11.94 2.92 -3.67
CA THR A 244 -10.91 1.88 -3.63
C THR A 244 -10.08 1.86 -4.91
N ALA A 245 -8.92 1.23 -4.86
CA ALA A 245 -8.04 0.98 -5.99
C ALA A 245 -7.56 -0.49 -5.98
N GLY A 246 -7.43 -1.10 -7.16
CA GLY A 246 -7.02 -2.49 -7.33
C GLY A 246 -7.02 -2.94 -8.79
N ASN A 247 -6.78 -4.22 -9.00
CA ASN A 247 -6.77 -4.87 -10.32
C ASN A 247 -7.98 -5.82 -10.45
N ALA A 248 -8.43 -6.09 -11.68
CA ALA A 248 -9.37 -7.18 -11.94
C ALA A 248 -9.00 -8.01 -13.18
N GLY A 249 -9.35 -9.28 -13.10
CA GLY A 249 -9.32 -10.33 -14.11
C GLY A 249 -7.93 -10.88 -14.40
N ASN A 250 -7.79 -12.19 -14.29
CA ASN A 250 -6.62 -12.92 -14.81
C ASN A 250 -6.96 -13.84 -15.99
N GLY A 251 -8.24 -13.93 -16.38
CA GLY A 251 -8.68 -14.74 -17.52
C GLY A 251 -8.43 -14.11 -18.89
N SER A 252 -9.07 -14.71 -19.89
CA SER A 252 -8.91 -14.39 -21.32
C SER A 252 -9.53 -13.05 -21.71
N ASN A 253 -8.99 -12.42 -22.76
CA ASN A 253 -9.50 -11.17 -23.29
C ASN A 253 -10.33 -11.43 -24.57
N PRO A 254 -11.46 -10.73 -24.80
CA PRO A 254 -12.05 -9.69 -23.95
C PRO A 254 -12.62 -10.25 -22.64
N GLN A 255 -12.50 -9.47 -21.56
CA GLN A 255 -12.98 -9.86 -20.23
C GLN A 255 -14.52 -9.78 -20.16
N PRO A 256 -15.19 -10.59 -19.31
CA PRO A 256 -16.62 -10.44 -19.05
C PRO A 256 -17.00 -9.07 -18.48
N ALA A 257 -18.21 -8.60 -18.75
CA ALA A 257 -18.67 -7.25 -18.37
C ALA A 257 -18.47 -6.93 -16.87
N GLY A 258 -18.82 -7.86 -15.96
CA GLY A 258 -18.63 -7.67 -14.52
C GLY A 258 -17.17 -7.53 -14.09
N VAL A 259 -16.23 -8.13 -14.83
CA VAL A 259 -14.79 -8.02 -14.57
C VAL A 259 -14.26 -6.65 -15.03
N VAL A 260 -14.73 -6.15 -16.18
CA VAL A 260 -14.41 -4.80 -16.65
C VAL A 260 -14.96 -3.75 -15.67
N LEU A 261 -16.17 -3.96 -15.14
CA LEU A 261 -16.77 -3.09 -14.13
C LEU A 261 -16.03 -3.12 -12.79
N GLY A 262 -15.51 -4.27 -12.38
CA GLY A 262 -14.79 -4.46 -11.13
C GLY A 262 -13.30 -4.09 -11.15
N ALA A 263 -12.78 -3.56 -12.28
CA ALA A 263 -11.39 -3.18 -12.43
C ALA A 263 -11.07 -1.79 -11.82
N GLY A 264 -9.81 -1.57 -11.47
CA GLY A 264 -9.29 -0.24 -11.19
C GLY A 264 -9.86 0.42 -9.95
N THR A 265 -10.55 1.54 -10.13
CA THR A 265 -11.07 2.32 -9.00
C THR A 265 -12.58 2.24 -8.90
N GLN A 266 -13.07 2.03 -7.68
CA GLN A 266 -14.46 1.66 -7.41
C GLN A 266 -15.10 2.61 -6.40
N PHE A 267 -16.41 2.76 -6.52
CA PHE A 267 -17.31 3.50 -5.65
C PHE A 267 -18.14 2.44 -4.90
N ILE A 268 -17.88 2.22 -3.62
CA ILE A 268 -18.51 1.14 -2.84
C ILE A 268 -19.29 1.75 -1.66
N GLU A 269 -20.58 1.48 -1.59
CA GLU A 269 -21.43 1.88 -0.45
C GLU A 269 -21.14 0.98 0.77
N PRO A 270 -20.94 1.54 1.99
CA PRO A 270 -20.72 0.76 3.19
C PRO A 270 -21.90 -0.13 3.57
N ALA A 271 -21.60 -1.39 3.91
CA ALA A 271 -22.55 -2.32 4.51
C ALA A 271 -22.55 -2.18 6.04
N ASN A 272 -23.75 -2.23 6.64
CA ASN A 272 -23.96 -2.22 8.09
C ASN A 272 -24.36 -3.60 8.65
N ALA A 273 -24.41 -4.62 7.80
CA ALA A 273 -24.74 -5.99 8.17
C ALA A 273 -23.45 -6.82 8.38
N PRO A 274 -23.44 -7.83 9.26
CA PRO A 274 -22.33 -8.79 9.32
C PRO A 274 -22.12 -9.47 7.97
N GLU A 275 -20.89 -9.88 7.66
CA GLU A 275 -20.50 -10.42 6.34
C GLU A 275 -21.42 -11.56 5.87
N SER A 276 -21.78 -12.47 6.78
CA SER A 276 -22.71 -13.58 6.50
C SER A 276 -24.15 -13.20 6.14
N PHE A 277 -24.50 -11.91 6.21
CA PHE A 277 -25.78 -11.34 5.76
C PHE A 277 -25.62 -10.32 4.62
N GLN A 278 -24.39 -10.06 4.15
CA GLN A 278 -24.16 -9.18 3.02
C GLN A 278 -24.51 -9.87 1.71
N THR A 279 -24.97 -9.08 0.74
CA THR A 279 -25.20 -9.52 -0.64
C THR A 279 -24.59 -8.49 -1.57
N PRO A 280 -23.26 -8.44 -1.72
CA PRO A 280 -22.59 -7.41 -2.50
C PRO A 280 -23.12 -7.35 -3.94
N ALA A 281 -23.35 -6.14 -4.40
CA ALA A 281 -23.94 -5.86 -5.70
C ALA A 281 -22.96 -6.08 -6.87
N THR A 282 -23.41 -5.82 -8.10
CA THR A 282 -22.52 -5.69 -9.26
C THR A 282 -21.52 -4.56 -9.01
N PRO A 283 -20.23 -4.72 -9.38
CA PRO A 283 -19.22 -3.68 -9.15
C PRO A 283 -19.57 -2.35 -9.82
N THR A 284 -19.22 -1.26 -9.15
CA THR A 284 -19.54 0.12 -9.53
C THR A 284 -18.24 0.93 -9.66
N PRO A 285 -17.73 1.17 -10.88
CA PRO A 285 -16.49 1.91 -11.07
C PRO A 285 -16.64 3.37 -10.61
N LEU A 286 -15.59 3.91 -9.99
CA LEU A 286 -15.48 5.33 -9.63
C LEU A 286 -15.02 6.16 -10.84
N ALA A 287 -14.03 5.63 -11.55
CA ALA A 287 -13.38 6.29 -12.66
C ALA A 287 -12.59 5.29 -13.52
N SER A 288 -12.27 5.68 -14.76
CA SER A 288 -11.42 4.93 -15.69
C SER A 288 -10.59 5.86 -16.58
N PHE A 289 -9.46 5.36 -17.08
CA PHE A 289 -8.64 5.99 -18.11
C PHE A 289 -8.53 5.11 -19.36
N SER A 290 -8.47 5.74 -20.53
CA SER A 290 -8.07 5.07 -21.77
C SER A 290 -6.91 5.81 -22.42
N ILE A 291 -5.85 5.08 -22.80
CA ILE A 291 -4.70 5.66 -23.52
C ILE A 291 -5.07 6.26 -24.88
N THR A 292 -6.25 5.93 -25.42
CA THR A 292 -6.78 6.55 -26.63
C THR A 292 -6.95 8.08 -26.51
N LEU A 293 -7.11 8.61 -25.29
CA LEU A 293 -7.12 10.06 -25.03
C LEU A 293 -5.79 10.75 -25.36
N LEU A 294 -4.68 10.01 -25.34
CA LEU A 294 -3.33 10.48 -25.70
C LEU A 294 -3.07 10.38 -27.21
N GLY A 295 -3.97 9.75 -27.97
CA GLY A 295 -3.79 9.42 -29.38
C GLY A 295 -3.16 8.04 -29.62
N ASP A 296 -2.87 7.29 -28.56
CA ASP A 296 -2.35 5.92 -28.66
C ASP A 296 -3.41 4.91 -29.09
N LYS A 297 -2.96 3.73 -29.53
CA LYS A 297 -3.87 2.62 -29.88
C LYS A 297 -4.52 2.07 -28.62
N ALA A 298 -5.82 1.79 -28.68
CA ALA A 298 -6.56 1.15 -27.60
C ALA A 298 -5.88 -0.15 -27.14
N ASP A 299 -5.77 -0.30 -25.83
CA ASP A 299 -5.17 -1.45 -25.18
C ASP A 299 -6.21 -2.55 -24.89
N LYS A 300 -5.85 -3.57 -24.10
CA LYS A 300 -6.81 -4.59 -23.64
C LYS A 300 -7.88 -3.95 -22.75
N ILE A 301 -9.16 -4.22 -23.05
CA ILE A 301 -10.32 -3.69 -22.32
C ILE A 301 -10.20 -3.99 -20.82
N GLY A 302 -10.26 -2.94 -19.99
CA GLY A 302 -10.17 -3.03 -18.53
C GLY A 302 -8.76 -3.25 -17.97
N LYS A 303 -7.70 -3.16 -18.78
CA LYS A 303 -6.29 -3.33 -18.32
C LYS A 303 -5.49 -2.03 -18.19
N ASP A 304 -6.00 -0.92 -18.73
CA ASP A 304 -5.41 0.41 -18.53
C ASP A 304 -5.46 0.83 -17.06
N ASP A 305 -6.49 0.39 -16.32
CA ASP A 305 -6.84 0.82 -14.98
C ASP A 305 -6.17 0.02 -13.83
N ASN A 306 -4.97 -0.54 -14.03
CA ASN A 306 -4.25 -1.32 -13.00
C ASN A 306 -3.62 -0.42 -11.89
N PHE A 307 -4.46 0.29 -11.13
CA PHE A 307 -4.06 1.26 -10.11
C PHE A 307 -3.43 0.62 -8.86
N ARG A 308 -2.72 1.43 -8.07
CA ARG A 308 -1.96 1.01 -6.87
C ARG A 308 -2.25 1.89 -5.67
N GLY A 309 -1.63 3.07 -5.66
CA GLY A 309 -1.84 4.08 -4.63
C GLY A 309 -3.17 4.80 -4.84
N LEU A 310 -3.70 5.30 -3.74
CA LEU A 310 -4.92 6.07 -3.65
C LEU A 310 -4.71 7.13 -2.57
N THR A 311 -5.02 8.39 -2.86
CA THR A 311 -5.06 9.45 -1.85
C THR A 311 -6.18 10.45 -2.16
N VAL A 312 -6.64 11.15 -1.13
CA VAL A 312 -7.56 12.28 -1.26
C VAL A 312 -6.85 13.54 -0.80
N PHE A 313 -6.81 14.56 -1.65
CA PHE A 313 -6.25 15.85 -1.31
C PHE A 313 -7.06 16.98 -1.96
N ASN A 314 -7.33 18.06 -1.23
CA ASN A 314 -8.15 19.20 -1.69
C ASN A 314 -9.45 18.80 -2.43
N ASN A 315 -10.20 17.84 -1.89
CA ASN A 315 -11.44 17.28 -2.46
C ASN A 315 -11.28 16.57 -3.83
N VAL A 316 -10.08 16.14 -4.18
CA VAL A 316 -9.79 15.39 -5.42
C VAL A 316 -9.24 14.02 -5.04
N VAL A 317 -9.70 12.98 -5.76
CA VAL A 317 -9.16 11.61 -5.67
C VAL A 317 -7.99 11.49 -6.63
N TYR A 318 -6.83 11.08 -6.13
CA TYR A 318 -5.63 10.82 -6.90
C TYR A 318 -5.24 9.35 -6.80
N LEU A 319 -4.72 8.81 -7.90
CA LEU A 319 -4.27 7.43 -7.98
C LEU A 319 -2.87 7.36 -8.59
N THR A 320 -2.14 6.28 -8.32
CA THR A 320 -1.00 5.87 -9.15
C THR A 320 -1.34 4.62 -9.91
N LYS A 321 -0.65 4.43 -11.04
CA LYS A 321 -0.51 3.12 -11.68
C LYS A 321 0.96 2.88 -11.93
N GLY A 322 1.44 1.73 -11.50
CA GLY A 322 2.83 1.28 -11.66
C GLY A 322 2.92 -0.21 -11.93
N SER A 323 1.90 -0.82 -12.55
CA SER A 323 1.87 -2.27 -12.80
C SER A 323 1.17 -2.66 -14.10
N GLY A 324 1.67 -3.73 -14.72
CA GLY A 324 1.20 -4.24 -16.00
C GLY A 324 1.68 -3.40 -17.19
N SER A 325 1.73 -4.02 -18.38
CA SER A 325 2.23 -3.39 -19.60
C SER A 325 1.21 -2.51 -20.34
N ASN A 326 -0.09 -2.62 -20.00
CA ASN A 326 -1.15 -1.79 -20.58
C ASN A 326 -1.20 -0.42 -19.90
N GLY A 327 -1.81 0.58 -20.53
CA GLY A 327 -1.96 1.92 -19.95
C GLY A 327 -0.65 2.71 -19.84
N VAL A 328 -0.64 3.77 -19.02
CA VAL A 328 0.56 4.55 -18.67
C VAL A 328 0.85 4.38 -17.18
N ASN A 329 2.13 4.18 -16.82
CA ASN A 329 2.56 4.17 -15.42
C ASN A 329 2.87 5.61 -14.96
N THR A 330 2.01 6.18 -14.12
CA THR A 330 2.00 7.62 -13.81
C THR A 330 1.04 7.94 -12.64
N VAL A 331 0.89 9.23 -12.31
CA VAL A 331 -0.10 9.76 -11.36
C VAL A 331 -1.33 10.24 -12.12
N TYR A 332 -2.52 9.84 -11.63
CA TYR A 332 -3.81 10.23 -12.15
C TYR A 332 -4.63 11.02 -11.12
N PHE A 333 -5.62 11.78 -11.60
CA PHE A 333 -6.68 12.34 -10.76
C PHE A 333 -8.05 12.23 -11.43
N VAL A 334 -9.10 12.04 -10.63
CA VAL A 334 -10.49 11.97 -11.11
C VAL A 334 -11.02 13.39 -11.39
N ASP A 335 -11.53 13.61 -12.60
CA ASP A 335 -12.16 14.86 -13.02
C ASP A 335 -13.68 14.80 -12.84
N THR A 336 -14.17 15.37 -11.75
CA THR A 336 -15.60 15.53 -11.47
C THR A 336 -16.24 16.72 -12.17
N THR A 337 -15.46 17.53 -12.90
CA THR A 337 -15.95 18.72 -13.63
C THR A 337 -16.19 18.47 -15.12
N GLY A 338 -15.55 17.44 -15.69
CA GLY A 338 -15.55 17.15 -17.12
C GLY A 338 -14.81 18.18 -17.99
N THR A 339 -14.02 19.06 -17.38
CA THR A 339 -13.30 20.15 -18.07
C THR A 339 -11.78 20.09 -17.92
N ALA A 340 -11.27 19.28 -16.99
CA ALA A 340 -9.84 19.17 -16.72
C ALA A 340 -9.10 18.27 -17.72
N CYS A 341 -9.82 17.37 -18.42
CA CYS A 341 -9.23 16.29 -19.23
C CYS A 341 -9.45 16.35 -20.76
N PRO A 342 -9.27 17.50 -21.45
CA PRO A 342 -9.56 17.60 -22.89
C PRO A 342 -8.67 16.73 -23.79
N LYS A 343 -7.53 16.23 -23.28
CA LYS A 343 -6.59 15.32 -23.98
C LYS A 343 -5.96 14.28 -23.05
N GLY A 344 -6.70 13.82 -22.04
CA GLY A 344 -6.21 12.84 -21.05
C GLY A 344 -5.10 13.33 -20.10
N VAL A 345 -4.68 14.59 -20.20
CA VAL A 345 -3.67 15.23 -19.35
C VAL A 345 -4.21 16.59 -18.89
N GLY A 346 -4.03 16.94 -17.62
CA GLY A 346 -4.51 18.21 -17.07
C GLY A 346 -4.15 18.44 -15.61
N VAL A 347 -4.80 19.42 -14.99
CA VAL A 347 -4.74 19.66 -13.54
C VAL A 347 -6.16 19.75 -12.99
N PRO A 348 -6.41 19.36 -11.72
CA PRO A 348 -7.74 19.45 -11.16
C PRO A 348 -8.28 20.88 -11.21
N ALA A 349 -9.53 21.02 -11.67
CA ALA A 349 -10.17 22.32 -11.79
C ALA A 349 -10.40 22.95 -10.40
N PRO A 350 -10.21 24.27 -10.23
CA PRO A 350 -10.51 24.96 -8.98
C PRO A 350 -11.97 24.74 -8.55
N GLY A 351 -12.19 24.30 -7.31
CA GLY A 351 -13.52 24.00 -6.79
C GLY A 351 -14.06 22.61 -7.16
N ALA A 352 -13.23 21.72 -7.71
CA ALA A 352 -13.58 20.31 -7.86
C ALA A 352 -14.05 19.70 -6.52
N THR A 353 -15.04 18.82 -6.60
CA THR A 353 -15.59 18.10 -5.44
C THR A 353 -15.28 16.62 -5.55
N LEU A 354 -15.29 15.93 -4.40
CA LEU A 354 -15.20 14.48 -4.38
C LEU A 354 -16.40 13.84 -5.12
N PRO A 355 -16.23 12.67 -5.77
CA PRO A 355 -17.32 11.97 -6.44
C PRO A 355 -18.43 11.55 -5.47
N ILE A 356 -19.68 11.89 -5.78
CA ILE A 356 -20.87 11.47 -4.98
C ILE A 356 -21.74 10.43 -5.70
N ALA A 357 -21.27 9.92 -6.83
CA ALA A 357 -21.91 8.88 -7.63
C ALA A 357 -20.83 8.08 -8.39
N PRO A 358 -21.12 6.82 -8.78
CA PRO A 358 -20.23 6.03 -9.64
C PRO A 358 -20.16 6.60 -11.07
N LEU A 359 -19.14 6.18 -11.81
CA LEU A 359 -18.96 6.46 -13.22
C LEU A 359 -20.16 5.95 -14.04
N THR A 360 -20.83 6.86 -14.74
CA THR A 360 -21.86 6.51 -15.71
C THR A 360 -21.24 5.95 -16.99
N TYR A 361 -21.77 4.84 -17.50
CA TYR A 361 -21.30 4.17 -18.72
C TYR A 361 -22.48 3.65 -19.55
N ASP A 362 -22.22 3.28 -20.81
CA ASP A 362 -23.19 2.61 -21.69
C ASP A 362 -22.91 1.09 -21.70
N PRO A 363 -23.81 0.25 -21.15
CA PRO A 363 -23.63 -1.21 -21.14
C PRO A 363 -23.51 -1.84 -22.53
N SER A 364 -24.02 -1.18 -23.58
CA SER A 364 -24.00 -1.71 -24.96
C SER A 364 -22.64 -1.56 -25.66
N THR A 365 -21.77 -0.69 -25.13
CA THR A 365 -20.42 -0.43 -25.67
C THR A 365 -19.31 -0.99 -24.78
N LEU A 366 -19.58 -1.26 -23.49
CA LEU A 366 -18.62 -1.78 -22.51
C LEU A 366 -17.72 -2.92 -23.03
N ALA A 367 -18.30 -3.93 -23.68
CA ALA A 367 -17.55 -5.08 -24.22
C ALA A 367 -16.73 -4.79 -25.50
N LYS A 368 -16.79 -3.57 -26.04
CA LYS A 368 -16.10 -3.13 -27.26
C LYS A 368 -15.07 -2.02 -26.99
N SER A 369 -15.41 -1.06 -26.14
CA SER A 369 -14.60 0.12 -25.84
C SER A 369 -14.14 0.22 -24.38
N GLY A 370 -14.63 -0.65 -23.49
CA GLY A 370 -14.42 -0.51 -22.05
C GLY A 370 -15.24 0.62 -21.44
N LEU A 371 -14.76 1.10 -20.29
CA LEU A 371 -15.36 2.22 -19.56
C LEU A 371 -15.05 3.57 -20.24
N PRO A 372 -15.96 4.56 -20.13
CA PRO A 372 -15.65 5.92 -20.55
C PRO A 372 -14.64 6.56 -19.59
N SER A 373 -13.80 7.44 -20.11
CA SER A 373 -12.77 8.08 -19.29
C SER A 373 -13.25 9.35 -18.59
N ASN A 374 -12.99 9.45 -17.29
CA ASN A 374 -13.26 10.62 -16.44
C ASN A 374 -12.09 10.94 -15.50
N MET A 375 -10.88 10.49 -15.83
CA MET A 375 -9.65 10.84 -15.12
C MET A 375 -8.57 11.34 -16.08
N CYS A 376 -7.60 12.03 -15.52
CA CYS A 376 -6.46 12.63 -16.21
C CYS A 376 -5.16 12.06 -15.66
N ILE A 377 -4.15 11.97 -16.52
CA ILE A 377 -2.75 12.04 -16.09
C ILE A 377 -2.50 13.45 -15.54
N LEU A 378 -1.88 13.53 -14.37
CA LEU A 378 -1.53 14.79 -13.73
C LEU A 378 -0.45 15.53 -14.54
N ALA A 379 -0.74 16.75 -15.00
CA ALA A 379 0.08 17.43 -15.99
C ALA A 379 1.53 17.61 -15.53
N GLY A 380 2.48 17.20 -16.38
CA GLY A 380 3.91 17.18 -16.10
C GLY A 380 4.45 15.80 -15.69
N PHE A 381 3.60 14.86 -15.28
CA PHE A 381 3.97 13.45 -15.11
C PHE A 381 4.08 12.71 -16.46
N PRO A 382 4.71 11.51 -16.51
CA PRO A 382 4.86 10.73 -17.73
C PRO A 382 3.54 10.38 -18.42
N THR A 383 3.58 10.38 -19.75
CA THR A 383 2.48 10.03 -20.67
C THR A 383 2.82 8.87 -21.60
N THR A 384 4.06 8.37 -21.59
CA THR A 384 4.52 7.27 -22.44
C THR A 384 3.85 5.95 -22.03
N PRO A 385 3.23 5.18 -22.96
CA PRO A 385 2.65 3.88 -22.65
C PRO A 385 3.64 2.94 -21.95
N ALA A 386 3.18 2.24 -20.91
CA ALA A 386 4.01 1.45 -20.01
C ALA A 386 4.86 0.39 -20.75
N LYS A 387 4.29 -0.24 -21.79
CA LYS A 387 4.97 -1.18 -22.70
C LYS A 387 6.21 -0.62 -23.41
N THR A 388 6.32 0.70 -23.53
CA THR A 388 7.37 1.39 -24.31
C THR A 388 8.16 2.42 -23.48
N ALA A 389 7.85 2.58 -22.19
CA ALA A 389 8.59 3.44 -21.30
C ALA A 389 10.02 2.90 -21.09
N ASN A 390 11.02 3.78 -21.19
CA ASN A 390 12.42 3.44 -20.93
C ASN A 390 13.18 4.69 -20.40
N PRO A 391 13.62 4.70 -19.12
CA PRO A 391 13.34 3.68 -18.11
C PRO A 391 11.83 3.57 -17.84
N ALA A 392 11.39 2.40 -17.38
CA ALA A 392 10.05 2.23 -16.84
C ALA A 392 9.98 2.87 -15.44
N ALA A 393 8.80 3.35 -15.07
CA ALA A 393 8.51 3.83 -13.71
C ALA A 393 7.44 2.94 -13.08
N TYR A 394 7.51 2.76 -11.75
CA TYR A 394 6.63 1.87 -11.00
C TYR A 394 5.98 2.60 -9.82
N PRO A 395 5.31 3.75 -10.04
CA PRO A 395 4.79 4.57 -8.95
C PRO A 395 3.73 3.80 -8.16
N PHE A 396 3.82 3.95 -6.84
CA PHE A 396 3.03 3.21 -5.87
C PHE A 396 2.35 4.18 -4.89
N GLY A 397 2.88 4.42 -3.70
CA GLY A 397 2.29 5.35 -2.74
C GLY A 397 2.44 6.79 -3.20
N LEU A 398 1.51 7.66 -2.79
CA LEU A 398 1.60 9.09 -3.06
C LEU A 398 1.03 9.89 -1.88
N TRP A 399 1.68 11.01 -1.55
CA TRP A 399 1.31 11.84 -0.41
C TRP A 399 1.62 13.31 -0.68
N PHE A 400 0.63 14.18 -0.44
CA PHE A 400 0.77 15.63 -0.62
C PHE A 400 1.22 16.27 0.69
N ALA A 401 2.38 16.95 0.66
CA ALA A 401 2.81 17.81 1.76
C ALA A 401 1.99 19.12 1.80
N ASN A 402 1.63 19.63 0.62
CA ASN A 402 0.70 20.75 0.43
C ASN A 402 0.25 20.81 -1.05
N ALA A 403 -0.51 21.84 -1.43
CA ALA A 403 -1.03 22.02 -2.78
C ALA A 403 0.03 22.25 -3.89
N ASN A 404 1.30 22.44 -3.51
CA ASN A 404 2.43 22.69 -4.39
C ASN A 404 3.53 21.64 -4.29
N THR A 405 3.44 20.66 -3.39
CA THR A 405 4.46 19.62 -3.19
C THR A 405 3.84 18.25 -2.97
N LEU A 406 4.17 17.33 -3.86
CA LEU A 406 3.71 15.95 -3.92
C LEU A 406 4.92 15.02 -3.84
N TYR A 407 4.85 14.00 -2.99
CA TYR A 407 5.79 12.91 -2.94
C TYR A 407 5.16 11.65 -3.55
N VAL A 408 5.92 10.95 -4.40
CA VAL A 408 5.47 9.72 -5.07
C VAL A 408 6.53 8.65 -4.85
N ALA A 409 6.14 7.56 -4.22
CA ALA A 409 6.98 6.38 -4.08
C ALA A 409 7.03 5.60 -5.40
N ASP A 410 8.18 5.02 -5.70
CA ASP A 410 8.38 4.13 -6.85
C ASP A 410 8.94 2.79 -6.34
N GLU A 411 8.31 1.69 -6.76
CA GLU A 411 8.58 0.35 -6.24
C GLU A 411 9.97 -0.19 -6.64
N GLY A 412 10.57 0.31 -7.71
CA GLY A 412 11.55 -0.49 -8.45
C GLY A 412 10.87 -1.53 -9.33
N ASP A 413 11.65 -2.20 -10.18
CA ASP A 413 11.14 -3.06 -11.25
C ASP A 413 10.89 -4.52 -10.85
N GLY A 414 11.33 -4.92 -9.66
CA GLY A 414 11.20 -6.28 -9.13
C GLY A 414 12.02 -7.32 -9.89
N TYR A 415 13.09 -6.91 -10.60
CA TYR A 415 13.82 -7.80 -11.50
C TYR A 415 14.35 -9.05 -10.77
N ALA A 416 13.90 -10.20 -11.28
CA ALA A 416 14.30 -11.55 -10.85
C ALA A 416 14.88 -12.35 -12.04
N GLY A 417 15.33 -11.69 -13.11
CA GLY A 417 15.69 -12.35 -14.37
C GLY A 417 17.05 -13.03 -14.38
N GLY A 418 17.93 -12.72 -13.42
CA GLY A 418 19.31 -13.16 -13.43
C GLY A 418 20.05 -12.90 -12.11
N THR A 419 21.28 -13.43 -12.02
CA THR A 419 22.15 -13.30 -10.83
C THR A 419 22.67 -11.87 -10.61
N ASP A 420 22.42 -10.97 -11.56
CA ASP A 420 22.69 -9.54 -11.53
C ASP A 420 21.60 -8.72 -10.81
N LEU A 421 20.57 -9.35 -10.23
CA LEU A 421 19.42 -8.66 -9.63
C LEU A 421 19.77 -7.58 -8.60
N TYR A 422 20.77 -7.83 -7.75
CA TYR A 422 21.28 -6.84 -6.81
C TYR A 422 21.92 -5.63 -7.50
N THR A 423 22.69 -5.85 -8.56
CA THR A 423 23.27 -4.76 -9.36
C THR A 423 22.23 -4.04 -10.21
N HIS A 424 21.12 -4.71 -10.57
CA HIS A 424 19.99 -4.10 -11.27
C HIS A 424 19.25 -3.11 -10.38
N ALA A 425 18.75 -3.56 -9.22
CA ALA A 425 18.07 -2.71 -8.24
C ALA A 425 18.96 -1.54 -7.76
N ALA A 426 20.26 -1.77 -7.57
CA ALA A 426 21.20 -0.71 -7.20
C ALA A 426 21.44 0.34 -8.31
N ALA A 427 21.05 0.07 -9.56
CA ALA A 427 21.16 0.98 -10.69
C ALA A 427 19.88 1.79 -10.96
N GLU A 428 18.77 1.47 -10.29
CA GLU A 428 17.51 2.20 -10.44
C GLU A 428 17.60 3.62 -9.88
N THR A 429 17.32 4.62 -10.72
CA THR A 429 17.43 6.05 -10.36
C THR A 429 16.10 6.70 -9.96
N THR A 430 14.99 5.99 -10.18
CA THR A 430 13.62 6.41 -9.86
C THR A 430 13.06 5.73 -8.61
N ALA A 431 13.56 4.53 -8.27
CA ALA A 431 13.09 3.70 -7.16
C ALA A 431 13.43 4.34 -5.80
N GLY A 432 12.43 4.59 -4.96
CA GLY A 432 12.58 5.42 -3.76
C GLY A 432 11.38 6.33 -3.55
N ILE A 433 11.61 7.58 -3.12
CA ILE A 433 10.54 8.60 -3.02
C ILE A 433 10.92 9.83 -3.84
N GLN A 434 10.15 10.07 -4.90
CA GLN A 434 10.30 11.21 -5.81
C GLN A 434 9.59 12.44 -5.24
N LYS A 435 10.22 13.62 -5.34
CA LYS A 435 9.60 14.91 -5.04
C LYS A 435 9.17 15.62 -6.32
N TRP A 436 7.93 16.08 -6.33
CA TRP A 436 7.32 16.82 -7.44
C TRP A 436 6.78 18.16 -6.92
N VAL A 437 7.06 19.25 -7.65
CA VAL A 437 6.63 20.61 -7.27
C VAL A 437 5.77 21.23 -8.37
N PHE A 438 4.63 21.82 -7.98
CA PHE A 438 3.70 22.43 -8.92
C PHE A 438 4.13 23.84 -9.33
N ASN A 439 4.32 24.05 -10.63
CA ASN A 439 4.55 25.35 -11.24
C ASN A 439 3.22 25.95 -11.74
N SER A 440 2.73 26.95 -11.01
CA SER A 440 1.49 27.67 -11.34
C SER A 440 1.55 28.51 -12.62
N SER A 441 2.75 28.86 -13.11
CA SER A 441 2.91 29.61 -14.37
C SER A 441 2.73 28.72 -15.60
N THR A 442 3.15 27.45 -15.52
CA THR A 442 2.99 26.47 -16.61
C THR A 442 1.79 25.55 -16.41
N GLN A 443 1.18 25.54 -15.23
CA GLN A 443 0.14 24.58 -14.82
C GLN A 443 0.62 23.13 -14.92
N THR A 444 1.87 22.87 -14.52
CA THR A 444 2.49 21.53 -14.54
C THR A 444 3.21 21.20 -13.24
N TRP A 445 3.23 19.93 -12.88
CA TRP A 445 4.10 19.36 -11.86
C TRP A 445 5.46 19.03 -12.45
N ASN A 446 6.52 19.45 -11.78
CA ASN A 446 7.89 19.21 -12.23
C ASN A 446 8.57 18.25 -11.24
N TYR A 447 9.16 17.17 -11.76
CA TYR A 447 10.07 16.32 -11.02
C TYR A 447 11.29 17.14 -10.56
N VAL A 448 11.71 16.91 -9.31
CA VAL A 448 12.81 17.67 -8.69
C VAL A 448 13.99 16.76 -8.36
N TYR A 449 13.73 15.68 -7.60
CA TYR A 449 14.72 14.65 -7.24
C TYR A 449 14.04 13.40 -6.69
N THR A 450 14.76 12.28 -6.66
CA THR A 450 14.41 11.07 -5.91
C THR A 450 15.28 10.99 -4.66
N LEU A 451 14.63 10.84 -3.50
CA LEU A 451 15.30 10.45 -2.26
C LEU A 451 15.63 8.96 -2.37
N GLN A 452 16.92 8.62 -2.28
CA GLN A 452 17.44 7.25 -2.34
C GLN A 452 18.62 7.00 -1.38
N ALA A 453 19.24 8.04 -0.83
CA ALA A 453 20.46 7.90 -0.05
C ALA A 453 20.23 7.01 1.18
N ASN A 454 21.13 6.06 1.40
CA ASN A 454 21.02 5.04 2.44
C ASN A 454 19.76 4.13 2.41
N LEU A 455 18.93 4.16 1.37
CA LEU A 455 17.83 3.18 1.17
C LEU A 455 18.34 1.74 1.01
N LYS A 456 19.63 1.60 0.62
CA LYS A 456 20.33 0.33 0.39
C LYS A 456 19.71 -0.52 -0.74
N LEU A 457 19.32 0.14 -1.84
CA LEU A 457 18.90 -0.52 -3.07
C LEU A 457 19.91 -1.58 -3.51
N GLY A 458 19.42 -2.77 -3.83
CA GLY A 458 20.23 -3.91 -4.26
C GLY A 458 21.20 -4.47 -3.20
N VAL A 459 21.25 -3.95 -1.97
CA VAL A 459 22.15 -4.48 -0.93
C VAL A 459 21.43 -5.56 -0.13
N PRO A 460 21.85 -6.85 -0.23
CA PRO A 460 21.20 -7.93 0.48
C PRO A 460 21.37 -7.82 2.00
N TYR A 461 20.41 -8.37 2.73
CA TYR A 461 20.43 -8.45 4.18
C TYR A 461 19.97 -9.80 4.71
N THR A 462 20.41 -10.11 5.93
CA THR A 462 20.02 -11.32 6.66
C THR A 462 18.75 -11.08 7.47
N ILE A 463 17.93 -12.11 7.57
CA ILE A 463 16.79 -12.21 8.49
C ILE A 463 17.01 -13.49 9.31
N ASP A 464 16.78 -13.42 10.62
CA ASP A 464 17.01 -14.57 11.50
C ASP A 464 16.10 -15.74 11.11
N ASN A 465 16.66 -16.96 11.10
CA ASN A 465 16.03 -18.20 10.61
C ASN A 465 15.67 -18.23 9.11
N TYR A 466 15.91 -17.18 8.33
CA TYR A 466 15.71 -17.19 6.88
C TYR A 466 16.88 -17.91 6.17
N PRO A 467 16.64 -18.65 5.07
CA PRO A 467 17.71 -19.31 4.33
C PRO A 467 18.73 -18.33 3.75
N THR A 468 19.95 -18.83 3.54
CA THR A 468 21.06 -18.11 2.90
C THR A 468 21.61 -18.92 1.73
N GLY A 469 22.48 -18.31 0.91
CA GLY A 469 22.97 -18.95 -0.30
C GLY A 469 21.94 -18.88 -1.44
N ILE A 470 21.89 -19.92 -2.27
CA ILE A 470 21.06 -19.98 -3.49
C ILE A 470 19.78 -20.80 -3.25
N ASN A 471 18.65 -20.29 -3.75
CA ASN A 471 17.42 -21.06 -3.90
C ASN A 471 17.54 -21.98 -5.11
N SER A 472 17.44 -23.30 -4.92
CA SER A 472 17.56 -24.27 -6.01
C SER A 472 16.37 -24.28 -6.98
N ALA A 473 15.23 -23.68 -6.61
CA ALA A 473 14.09 -23.56 -7.52
C ALA A 473 14.30 -22.47 -8.59
N THR A 474 14.89 -21.34 -8.21
CA THR A 474 15.09 -20.17 -9.08
C THR A 474 16.53 -20.04 -9.59
N ASN A 475 17.51 -20.69 -8.93
CA ASN A 475 18.95 -20.51 -9.09
C ASN A 475 19.46 -19.10 -8.72
N LEU A 476 18.70 -18.39 -7.87
CA LEU A 476 18.98 -17.02 -7.43
C LEU A 476 19.22 -16.95 -5.90
N PRO A 477 19.89 -15.92 -5.37
CA PRO A 477 20.23 -15.82 -3.95
C PRO A 477 19.00 -15.58 -3.06
N TRP A 478 18.88 -16.31 -1.96
CA TRP A 478 17.76 -16.19 -1.01
C TRP A 478 17.66 -14.81 -0.35
N ALA A 479 18.79 -14.14 -0.08
CA ALA A 479 18.79 -12.96 0.77
C ALA A 479 17.98 -11.80 0.13
N PRO A 480 16.98 -11.22 0.82
CA PRO A 480 16.27 -10.06 0.32
C PRO A 480 17.18 -8.83 0.27
N ALA A 481 17.01 -8.01 -0.77
CA ALA A 481 17.53 -6.66 -0.87
C ALA A 481 16.37 -5.67 -1.05
N ALA A 482 16.58 -4.39 -0.75
CA ALA A 482 15.58 -3.37 -1.05
C ALA A 482 15.57 -3.07 -2.56
N ASP A 483 14.38 -2.87 -3.12
CA ASP A 483 14.18 -2.58 -4.55
C ASP A 483 13.70 -1.15 -4.78
N GLY A 484 12.85 -0.65 -3.88
CA GLY A 484 12.28 0.69 -3.88
C GLY A 484 11.30 0.86 -2.73
N ILE A 485 10.25 1.66 -2.91
CA ILE A 485 9.23 1.96 -1.90
C ILE A 485 7.82 1.73 -2.47
N ARG A 486 6.98 1.05 -1.70
CA ARG A 486 5.55 0.81 -2.00
C ARG A 486 4.68 1.90 -1.40
N ASN A 487 4.08 1.64 -0.24
CA ASN A 487 3.17 2.56 0.43
C ASN A 487 3.95 3.61 1.24
N ILE A 488 3.45 4.86 1.27
CA ILE A 488 4.04 5.98 2.00
C ILE A 488 2.99 6.82 2.72
N THR A 489 3.42 7.48 3.80
CA THR A 489 2.73 8.59 4.47
C THR A 489 3.77 9.61 4.97
N GLY A 490 3.33 10.76 5.47
CA GLY A 490 4.26 11.76 6.02
C GLY A 490 3.62 12.86 6.85
N THR A 491 4.46 13.73 7.39
CA THR A 491 4.11 14.96 8.12
C THR A 491 4.87 16.15 7.56
N VAL A 492 4.32 17.35 7.79
CA VAL A 492 5.05 18.62 7.62
C VAL A 492 5.14 19.29 8.99
N ASP A 493 6.36 19.52 9.46
CA ASP A 493 6.63 20.22 10.71
C ASP A 493 6.51 21.74 10.53
N CYS A 494 6.31 22.46 11.65
CA CYS A 494 6.15 23.92 11.65
C CYS A 494 7.38 24.69 11.12
N ASP A 495 8.57 24.09 11.07
CA ASP A 495 9.80 24.67 10.51
C ASP A 495 9.99 24.37 9.01
N GLY A 496 9.05 23.64 8.38
CA GLY A 496 9.11 23.25 6.98
C GLY A 496 9.92 21.98 6.71
N ARG A 497 10.29 21.20 7.74
CA ARG A 497 10.72 19.81 7.53
C ARG A 497 9.54 18.94 7.09
N VAL A 498 9.85 17.92 6.31
CA VAL A 498 8.92 16.89 5.88
C VAL A 498 9.51 15.56 6.34
N THR A 499 8.80 14.81 7.18
CA THR A 499 9.20 13.42 7.49
C THR A 499 8.31 12.47 6.72
N LEU A 500 8.94 11.58 5.96
CA LEU A 500 8.29 10.58 5.11
C LEU A 500 8.56 9.19 5.66
N TYR A 501 7.53 8.38 5.71
CA TYR A 501 7.58 6.97 6.11
C TYR A 501 7.22 6.11 4.91
N GLY A 502 7.95 5.02 4.70
CA GLY A 502 7.77 4.16 3.52
C GLY A 502 8.04 2.68 3.78
N ILE A 503 7.20 1.83 3.18
CA ILE A 503 7.37 0.37 3.17
C ILE A 503 8.23 -0.02 1.98
N THR A 504 9.35 -0.71 2.20
CA THR A 504 10.23 -1.15 1.10
C THR A 504 9.61 -2.30 0.31
N SER A 505 9.79 -2.28 -1.00
CA SER A 505 9.76 -3.46 -1.85
C SER A 505 11.06 -4.26 -1.73
N THR A 506 11.07 -5.43 -2.37
CA THR A 506 12.09 -6.45 -2.21
C THR A 506 12.40 -7.13 -3.54
N VAL A 507 13.70 -7.36 -3.77
CA VAL A 507 14.19 -8.33 -4.76
C VAL A 507 15.05 -9.39 -4.08
N SER A 508 14.86 -10.62 -4.54
CA SER A 508 15.59 -11.81 -4.10
C SER A 508 15.41 -12.94 -5.14
N GLY A 509 15.97 -14.10 -4.82
CA GLY A 509 15.68 -15.38 -5.45
C GLY A 509 14.59 -16.22 -4.79
N SER A 510 13.75 -15.67 -3.90
CA SER A 510 12.51 -16.31 -3.47
C SER A 510 11.63 -16.65 -4.68
N GLY A 511 10.81 -17.69 -4.59
CA GLY A 511 9.83 -18.04 -5.63
C GLY A 511 8.83 -16.90 -5.87
N ASP A 512 8.32 -16.29 -4.79
CA ASP A 512 7.66 -14.98 -4.84
C ASP A 512 8.37 -14.02 -3.87
N GLN A 513 9.01 -12.99 -4.42
CA GLN A 513 9.70 -11.94 -3.66
C GLN A 513 8.74 -11.06 -2.83
N GLY A 514 7.45 -11.09 -3.15
CA GLY A 514 6.42 -10.39 -2.40
C GLY A 514 6.20 -10.98 -1.01
N ALA A 515 6.63 -12.22 -0.78
CA ALA A 515 6.72 -12.86 0.52
C ALA A 515 7.98 -12.49 1.32
N ASP A 516 9.00 -11.85 0.72
CA ASP A 516 10.26 -11.57 1.42
C ASP A 516 10.08 -10.59 2.61
N PRO A 517 10.75 -10.81 3.75
CA PRO A 517 10.69 -9.90 4.88
C PRO A 517 11.32 -8.55 4.52
N ASN A 518 10.51 -7.50 4.56
CA ASN A 518 10.87 -6.15 4.14
C ASN A 518 11.02 -5.20 5.33
N ARG A 519 11.02 -3.88 5.07
CA ARG A 519 11.31 -2.85 6.08
C ARG A 519 10.33 -1.69 6.02
N LEU A 520 10.13 -1.07 7.18
CA LEU A 520 9.64 0.29 7.27
C LEU A 520 10.86 1.21 7.45
N VAL A 521 10.96 2.20 6.58
CA VAL A 521 12.01 3.21 6.58
C VAL A 521 11.41 4.61 6.76
N ALA A 522 12.23 5.54 7.25
CA ALA A 522 11.90 6.96 7.32
C ALA A 522 13.03 7.80 6.71
N VAL A 523 12.68 8.94 6.11
CA VAL A 523 13.62 9.97 5.63
C VAL A 523 13.05 11.34 5.95
N THR A 524 13.90 12.34 6.17
CA THR A 524 13.50 13.75 6.31
C THR A 524 13.91 14.52 5.06
N ASP A 525 13.05 15.40 4.56
CA ASP A 525 13.35 16.35 3.49
C ASP A 525 13.03 17.77 3.98
N ASN A 526 13.49 18.79 3.27
CA ASN A 526 13.05 20.16 3.48
C ASN A 526 12.00 20.52 2.43
N LEU A 527 10.81 20.94 2.87
CA LEU A 527 9.68 21.26 2.00
C LEU A 527 10.06 22.25 0.88
N SER A 528 10.83 23.29 1.23
CA SER A 528 11.26 24.34 0.31
C SER A 528 12.44 23.95 -0.60
N ASN A 529 13.12 22.84 -0.33
CA ASN A 529 14.28 22.43 -1.13
C ASN A 529 13.86 22.00 -2.54
N THR A 530 14.57 22.55 -3.53
CA THR A 530 14.50 22.13 -4.94
C THR A 530 15.86 21.78 -5.53
N ASP A 531 16.88 21.61 -4.69
CA ASP A 531 18.24 21.25 -5.10
C ASP A 531 18.52 19.76 -4.79
N ALA A 532 18.74 18.98 -5.85
CA ALA A 532 19.06 17.56 -5.77
C ALA A 532 20.39 17.30 -5.03
N THR A 533 21.35 18.25 -5.05
CA THR A 533 22.65 18.12 -4.36
C THR A 533 22.55 18.33 -2.85
N VAL A 534 21.47 18.98 -2.39
CA VAL A 534 21.09 19.05 -0.98
C VAL A 534 20.37 17.75 -0.60
N ALA A 535 19.35 17.37 -1.38
CA ALA A 535 18.56 16.16 -1.15
C ALA A 535 19.38 14.85 -1.15
N ALA A 536 20.48 14.79 -1.91
CA ALA A 536 21.41 13.65 -1.92
C ALA A 536 22.10 13.38 -0.56
N LYS A 537 21.93 14.25 0.44
CA LYS A 537 22.44 14.10 1.82
C LYS A 537 21.36 13.63 2.80
N GLU A 538 20.10 13.61 2.38
CA GLU A 538 18.98 13.18 3.21
C GLU A 538 18.88 11.65 3.15
N GLU A 539 19.22 10.99 4.26
CA GLU A 539 19.36 9.54 4.33
C GLU A 539 18.11 8.85 4.87
N PHE A 540 17.77 7.70 4.28
CA PHE A 540 16.82 6.78 4.87
C PHE A 540 17.41 6.09 6.11
N HIS A 541 16.56 5.86 7.10
CA HIS A 541 16.84 5.03 8.26
C HIS A 541 15.75 3.96 8.40
N SER A 542 16.12 2.70 8.65
CA SER A 542 15.15 1.65 8.96
C SER A 542 14.65 1.84 10.39
N ILE A 543 13.35 2.08 10.53
CA ILE A 543 12.68 2.21 11.83
C ILE A 543 12.05 0.89 12.28
N ARG A 544 11.73 -0.02 11.35
CA ARG A 544 11.34 -1.40 11.65
C ARG A 544 11.72 -2.37 10.52
N LYS A 545 11.91 -3.64 10.87
CA LYS A 545 12.15 -4.77 9.96
C LYS A 545 11.06 -5.82 10.20
N ALA A 546 10.62 -6.51 9.15
CA ALA A 546 9.83 -7.73 9.28
C ALA A 546 10.73 -8.90 9.73
N GLY A 547 10.19 -9.79 10.55
CA GLY A 547 10.83 -11.06 10.93
C GLY A 547 10.62 -12.19 9.92
N PHE A 548 11.08 -13.39 10.28
CA PHE A 548 10.76 -14.61 9.56
C PHE A 548 9.25 -14.88 9.61
N GLY A 549 8.63 -15.17 8.46
CA GLY A 549 7.19 -15.36 8.34
C GLY A 549 6.38 -14.07 8.41
N GLU A 550 7.03 -12.90 8.31
CA GLU A 550 6.36 -11.59 8.35
C GLU A 550 6.65 -10.73 7.11
N VAL A 551 5.68 -9.87 6.77
CA VAL A 551 5.82 -8.80 5.77
C VAL A 551 5.07 -7.55 6.22
N LEU A 552 5.65 -6.37 6.01
CA LEU A 552 4.99 -5.08 6.21
C LEU A 552 4.39 -4.61 4.88
N ARG A 553 3.22 -3.96 4.89
CA ARG A 553 2.45 -3.67 3.68
C ARG A 553 2.09 -2.20 3.49
N GLY A 554 1.43 -1.61 4.49
CA GLY A 554 1.01 -0.22 4.52
C GLY A 554 1.45 0.49 5.79
N VAL A 555 1.54 1.82 5.71
CA VAL A 555 1.84 2.72 6.83
C VAL A 555 0.95 3.96 6.72
N SER A 556 0.29 4.31 7.82
CA SER A 556 -0.49 5.54 7.93
C SER A 556 -0.36 6.10 9.35
N PHE A 557 -1.00 7.23 9.65
CA PHE A 557 -1.15 7.68 11.02
C PHE A 557 -2.35 7.00 11.69
N ALA A 558 -2.30 6.88 13.01
CA ALA A 558 -3.41 6.44 13.84
C ALA A 558 -4.68 7.28 13.60
N PRO A 559 -5.90 6.70 13.66
CA PRO A 559 -7.14 7.46 13.63
C PRO A 559 -7.18 8.56 14.69
N ASP A 560 -7.68 9.73 14.30
CA ASP A 560 -7.86 10.87 15.18
C ASP A 560 -9.30 11.42 15.10
N ALA A 561 -9.53 12.57 15.72
CA ALA A 561 -10.79 13.30 15.58
C ALA A 561 -10.42 14.72 15.11
N LYS A 562 -10.66 14.95 13.83
CA LYS A 562 -10.28 16.17 13.10
C LYS A 562 -11.24 17.33 13.30
#